data_AF-A0A7S1U596-F1
#
_entry.id   AF-A0A7S1U596-F1
#
_cell.length_a   1.000
_cell.length_b   1.000
_cell.length_c   1.000
_cell.angle_alpha   90.00
_cell.angle_beta   90.00
_cell.angle_gamma   90.00
#
_symmetry.space_group_name_H-M   'P 1'
#
loop_
_entity.id
_entity.type
_entity.pdbx_description
1 polymer ?
#
loop_
_entity_poly.entity_id
_entity_poly.type
_entity_poly.pdbx_seq_one_letter_code
_entity_poly.pdbx_strand_id
1 'polypeptide(L)'
;GGASPSAGERAAAQAALAQLLGGMGFYFGRSTIKASEEAAAAPGGGGGVRKSFRAALLSMSPSRSFFPRGFLWDEGFHLFVLNFFSPRRGLEILTHWFGLIHRPVGKGCGGAPANADKAMRNVRRHEKRYRDLDDQRYAYVEALYDATRGGWIPREQMLGEESRERVPGEFRDQQVGVANPPTLLLAIDALLGRIDGDDDGDDGGVIAQELARMAPSVHAWFSWFMHSQRGYLKGTYRWRGRDPGDGRLHPMTLASGIDDAARSVYVGANEMHADLCAWVGFGAGVMRRYMRWLAAHTDGLRDKEGALRELKDAMGHSAEDLAELYEGAAREAREALVRYHFRTLDGGDGATAKGGAFDFGPHCGPEACPLVDTVRLLCGAASAAEVQRTKRMGLTAEVTVSAAYLQAFTEALQAGQTEGLPAICPPRTPHPLYPVGDGRGKGYAYKEPNPDPRADLSLRSPTEHLRLQHVMDVSYITVLPLGLMLYDAAAPELAQALNLLEDSAHLWSPHGLRSLSPQAPLYRVGNAPGDAPYWRGPIWVNINFLVLRGLYGYAREDGPHAERCAALYEKLRRALVGTVVGSFEDTGYFYEQYDERSGKGDRTHPFTGWTATIANVILERYF
;
A
#
# COMPACT_ATOMS: atom_id res chain seq x y z
N GLY A 1 -20.09 -0.53 -26.09
CA GLY A 1 -20.58 0.43 -27.09
C GLY A 1 -21.19 1.62 -26.38
N GLY A 2 -20.35 2.46 -25.79
CA GLY A 2 -20.80 3.69 -25.13
C GLY A 2 -21.02 4.83 -26.14
N ALA A 3 -21.71 5.88 -25.69
CA ALA A 3 -21.77 7.14 -26.42
C ALA A 3 -20.35 7.75 -26.55
N SER A 4 -20.08 8.42 -27.67
CA SER A 4 -18.80 9.12 -27.85
C SER A 4 -18.60 10.16 -26.74
N PRO A 5 -17.40 10.27 -26.13
CA PRO A 5 -17.16 11.21 -25.04
C PRO A 5 -17.51 12.65 -25.43
N SER A 6 -18.03 13.42 -24.47
CA SER A 6 -18.43 14.81 -24.64
C SER A 6 -17.24 15.72 -24.99
N ALA A 7 -17.50 16.98 -25.39
CA ALA A 7 -16.41 17.93 -25.63
C ALA A 7 -15.56 18.19 -24.38
N GLY A 8 -16.21 18.33 -23.21
CA GLY A 8 -15.55 18.48 -21.91
C GLY A 8 -14.75 17.25 -21.49
N GLU A 9 -15.34 16.05 -21.66
CA GLU A 9 -14.66 14.78 -21.36
C GLU A 9 -13.42 14.58 -22.25
N ARG A 10 -13.50 14.91 -23.56
CA ARG A 10 -12.33 14.86 -24.45
C ARG A 10 -11.25 15.87 -24.03
N ALA A 11 -11.64 17.10 -23.67
CA ALA A 11 -10.72 18.12 -23.19
C ALA A 11 -10.02 17.70 -21.89
N ALA A 12 -10.77 17.14 -20.93
CA ALA A 12 -10.24 16.60 -19.68
C ALA A 12 -9.29 15.42 -19.92
N ALA A 13 -9.66 14.45 -20.76
CA ALA A 13 -8.79 13.31 -21.09
C ALA A 13 -7.48 13.75 -21.78
N GLN A 14 -7.56 14.70 -22.71
CA GLN A 14 -6.39 15.29 -23.37
C GLN A 14 -5.51 16.06 -22.38
N ALA A 15 -6.12 16.86 -21.49
CA ALA A 15 -5.40 17.62 -20.47
C ALA A 15 -4.71 16.71 -19.44
N ALA A 16 -5.38 15.64 -19.00
CA ALA A 16 -4.84 14.64 -18.09
C ALA A 16 -3.58 13.97 -18.67
N LEU A 17 -3.65 13.50 -19.92
CA LEU A 17 -2.51 12.89 -20.61
C LEU A 17 -1.37 13.90 -20.84
N ALA A 18 -1.68 15.12 -21.30
CA ALA A 18 -0.67 16.14 -21.57
C ALA A 18 0.05 16.61 -20.29
N GLN A 19 -0.67 16.76 -19.17
CA GLN A 19 -0.07 17.12 -17.89
C GLN A 19 0.73 15.97 -17.26
N LEU A 20 0.28 14.72 -17.39
CA LEU A 20 1.05 13.53 -16.98
C LEU A 20 2.38 13.45 -17.74
N LEU A 21 2.36 13.60 -19.07
CA LEU A 21 3.57 13.66 -19.90
C LEU A 21 4.46 14.85 -19.51
N GLY A 22 3.87 16.02 -19.25
CA GLY A 22 4.59 17.21 -18.77
C GLY A 22 5.11 17.09 -17.33
N GLY A 23 4.71 16.05 -16.59
CA GLY A 23 5.22 15.66 -15.28
C GLY A 23 6.35 14.62 -15.33
N MET A 24 6.74 14.16 -16.51
CA MET A 24 7.88 13.25 -16.69
C MET A 24 9.20 13.97 -16.42
N GLY A 25 10.07 13.35 -15.60
CA GLY A 25 11.38 13.87 -15.23
C GLY A 25 12.47 12.81 -15.33
N PHE A 26 13.71 13.28 -15.52
CA PHE A 26 14.90 12.46 -15.42
C PHE A 26 15.69 12.85 -14.17
N TYR A 27 15.83 11.90 -13.25
CA TYR A 27 16.45 12.07 -11.94
C TYR A 27 17.76 11.29 -11.87
N PHE A 28 18.80 11.86 -11.26
CA PHE A 28 20.10 11.18 -11.12
C PHE A 28 20.75 11.46 -9.77
N GLY A 29 21.16 10.39 -9.07
CA GLY A 29 21.83 10.55 -7.79
C GLY A 29 21.84 9.28 -6.95
N ARG A 30 21.74 9.45 -5.63
CA ARG A 30 21.64 8.38 -4.64
C ARG A 30 20.51 8.70 -3.67
N SER A 31 19.67 7.72 -3.34
CA SER A 31 18.74 7.82 -2.20
C SER A 31 19.50 7.63 -0.88
N THR A 32 18.91 8.00 0.25
CA THR A 32 19.32 7.48 1.56
C THR A 32 18.50 6.25 1.90
N ILE A 33 19.16 5.23 2.46
CA ILE A 33 18.54 3.97 2.83
C ILE A 33 18.93 3.60 4.27
N LYS A 34 17.96 3.15 5.05
CA LYS A 34 18.13 2.63 6.41
C LYS A 34 18.04 1.10 6.37
N ALA A 35 18.85 0.41 7.17
CA ALA A 35 18.74 -1.05 7.30
C ALA A 35 17.35 -1.45 7.84
N SER A 36 16.89 -2.68 7.53
CA SER A 36 15.67 -3.22 8.13
C SER A 36 15.82 -3.33 9.65
N GLU A 37 14.71 -3.30 10.38
CA GLU A 37 14.70 -3.44 11.85
C GLU A 37 15.41 -4.73 12.29
N GLU A 38 15.15 -5.84 11.59
CA GLU A 38 15.77 -7.14 11.80
C GLU A 38 17.30 -7.10 11.59
N ALA A 39 17.78 -6.35 10.58
CA ALA A 39 19.19 -6.18 10.29
C ALA A 39 19.88 -5.19 11.25
N ALA A 40 19.15 -4.23 11.81
CA ALA A 40 19.61 -3.32 12.85
C ALA A 40 19.64 -3.97 14.25
N ALA A 41 18.74 -4.92 14.51
CA ALA A 41 18.69 -5.71 15.74
C ALA A 41 19.74 -6.85 15.78
N ALA A 42 20.35 -7.20 14.65
CA ALA A 42 21.38 -8.23 14.58
C ALA A 42 22.68 -7.80 15.31
N PRO A 43 23.43 -8.71 15.95
CA PRO A 43 24.70 -8.37 16.60
C PRO A 43 25.73 -7.80 15.61
N GLY A 44 26.17 -6.56 15.82
CA GLY A 44 27.03 -5.83 14.89
C GLY A 44 26.28 -5.14 13.73
N GLY A 45 24.95 -5.22 13.72
CA GLY A 45 24.07 -4.51 12.80
C GLY A 45 24.09 -3.00 13.06
N GLY A 46 24.88 -2.26 12.30
CA GLY A 46 24.81 -0.80 12.32
C GLY A 46 23.50 -0.31 11.73
N GLY A 47 22.54 0.10 12.57
CA GLY A 47 21.26 0.72 12.16
C GLY A 47 21.40 2.11 11.52
N GLY A 48 22.57 2.43 10.96
CA GLY A 48 22.90 3.73 10.40
C GLY A 48 22.34 3.93 8.99
N VAL A 49 22.04 5.19 8.69
CA VAL A 49 21.65 5.64 7.35
C VAL A 49 22.86 5.58 6.42
N ARG A 50 22.69 4.99 5.23
CA ARG A 50 23.71 4.94 4.17
C ARG A 50 23.14 5.46 2.86
N LYS A 51 24.01 5.83 1.90
CA LYS A 51 23.57 6.16 0.54
C LYS A 51 23.39 4.88 -0.29
N SER A 52 22.42 4.87 -1.20
CA SER A 52 22.27 3.83 -2.23
C SER A 52 23.43 3.85 -3.24
N PHE A 53 23.43 2.92 -4.19
CA PHE A 53 24.21 3.06 -5.43
C PHE A 53 23.75 4.30 -6.23
N ARG A 54 24.60 4.79 -7.14
CA ARG A 54 24.19 5.86 -8.07
C ARG A 54 23.23 5.27 -9.10
N ALA A 55 22.08 5.88 -9.26
CA ALA A 55 21.06 5.47 -10.22
C ALA A 55 20.55 6.66 -11.03
N ALA A 56 20.08 6.36 -12.24
CA ALA A 56 19.25 7.23 -13.05
C ALA A 56 17.81 6.70 -13.03
N LEU A 57 16.82 7.59 -13.10
CA LEU A 57 15.41 7.24 -13.18
C LEU A 57 14.71 8.19 -14.16
N LEU A 58 14.08 7.63 -15.20
CA LEU A 58 13.08 8.32 -16.00
C LEU A 58 11.73 7.91 -15.41
N SER A 59 10.95 8.88 -14.93
CA SER A 59 9.71 8.58 -14.20
C SER A 59 8.74 9.76 -14.26
N MET A 60 7.44 9.48 -14.12
CA MET A 60 6.41 10.51 -14.00
C MET A 60 6.25 10.93 -12.52
N SER A 61 5.97 12.20 -12.29
CA SER A 61 5.73 12.76 -10.96
C SER A 61 4.22 12.86 -10.66
N PRO A 62 3.74 12.44 -9.46
CA PRO A 62 2.33 12.58 -9.10
C PRO A 62 1.84 14.04 -9.12
N SER A 63 2.72 14.97 -8.74
CA SER A 63 2.52 16.40 -8.87
C SER A 63 3.84 17.12 -9.07
N ARG A 64 3.94 17.93 -10.13
CA ARG A 64 5.12 18.78 -10.40
C ARG A 64 5.40 19.81 -9.30
N SER A 65 4.37 20.22 -8.55
CA SER A 65 4.48 21.25 -7.51
C SER A 65 4.96 20.69 -6.17
N PHE A 66 4.46 19.52 -5.76
CA PHE A 66 4.65 18.96 -4.41
C PHE A 66 5.46 17.65 -4.41
N PHE A 67 5.32 16.84 -5.45
CA PHE A 67 5.89 15.51 -5.58
C PHE A 67 6.76 15.34 -6.84
N PRO A 68 7.73 16.25 -7.17
CA PRO A 68 8.53 16.18 -8.39
C PRO A 68 9.63 15.11 -8.31
N ARG A 69 9.23 13.84 -8.16
CA ARG A 69 10.09 12.66 -8.00
C ARG A 69 9.25 11.39 -8.25
N GLY A 70 9.90 10.27 -8.52
CA GLY A 70 9.22 8.99 -8.74
C GLY A 70 8.70 8.36 -7.44
N PHE A 71 7.46 7.85 -7.49
CA PHE A 71 6.83 7.04 -6.44
C PHE A 71 6.42 5.69 -7.02
N LEU A 72 6.82 4.59 -6.36
CA LEU A 72 6.76 3.25 -6.93
C LEU A 72 5.34 2.78 -7.24
N TRP A 73 4.40 3.05 -6.34
CA TRP A 73 3.02 2.59 -6.48
C TRP A 73 2.15 3.51 -7.35
N ASP A 74 2.44 4.82 -7.38
CA ASP A 74 1.83 5.78 -8.31
C ASP A 74 2.18 5.43 -9.77
N GLU A 75 3.43 5.06 -10.04
CA GLU A 75 3.92 4.85 -11.41
C GLU A 75 3.17 3.75 -12.16
N GLY A 76 2.68 2.71 -11.47
CA GLY A 76 1.84 1.70 -12.11
C GLY A 76 0.56 2.29 -12.73
N PHE A 77 -0.06 3.27 -12.08
CA PHE A 77 -1.21 3.99 -12.63
C PHE A 77 -0.80 4.95 -13.74
N HIS A 78 0.33 5.65 -13.59
CA HIS A 78 0.87 6.53 -14.64
C HIS A 78 1.15 5.77 -15.94
N LEU A 79 1.84 4.63 -15.82
CA LEU A 79 2.16 3.73 -16.92
C LEU A 79 0.92 3.09 -17.53
N PHE A 80 -0.09 2.79 -16.72
CA PHE A 80 -1.38 2.31 -17.22
C PHE A 80 -2.00 3.31 -18.20
N VAL A 81 -1.94 4.62 -17.93
CA VAL A 81 -2.37 5.66 -18.89
C VAL A 81 -1.42 5.72 -20.09
N LEU A 82 -0.11 5.82 -19.83
CA LEU A 82 0.90 6.05 -20.86
C LEU A 82 0.97 4.93 -21.90
N ASN A 83 0.78 3.67 -21.51
CA ASN A 83 0.94 2.51 -22.40
C ASN A 83 -0.09 2.46 -23.53
N PHE A 84 -1.24 3.12 -23.41
CA PHE A 84 -2.19 3.27 -24.53
C PHE A 84 -1.73 4.28 -25.58
N PHE A 85 -0.84 5.21 -25.23
CA PHE A 85 -0.40 6.31 -26.09
C PHE A 85 1.04 6.13 -26.59
N SER A 86 1.94 5.61 -25.76
CA SER A 86 3.35 5.41 -26.08
C SER A 86 3.93 4.23 -25.29
N PRO A 87 3.64 2.98 -25.67
CA PRO A 87 4.13 1.80 -24.96
C PRO A 87 5.67 1.72 -24.94
N ARG A 88 6.36 2.18 -26.00
CA ARG A 88 7.83 2.31 -26.01
C ARG A 88 8.36 3.19 -24.87
N ARG A 89 7.68 4.31 -24.55
CA ARG A 89 8.08 5.20 -23.45
C ARG A 89 7.80 4.55 -22.09
N GLY A 90 6.70 3.81 -21.97
CA GLY A 90 6.39 3.03 -20.77
C GLY A 90 7.42 1.93 -20.48
N LEU A 91 7.89 1.23 -21.52
CA LEU A 91 8.95 0.21 -21.41
C LEU A 91 10.30 0.79 -20.97
N GLU A 92 10.66 1.99 -21.44
CA GLU A 92 11.85 2.72 -20.99
C GLU A 92 11.76 3.06 -19.49
N ILE A 93 10.60 3.58 -19.05
CA ILE A 93 10.34 3.91 -17.64
C ILE A 93 10.35 2.64 -16.76
N LEU A 94 9.68 1.56 -17.18
CA LEU A 94 9.73 0.25 -16.50
C LEU A 94 11.17 -0.25 -16.38
N THR A 95 11.98 -0.15 -17.44
CA THR A 95 13.40 -0.50 -17.42
C THR A 95 14.17 0.30 -16.38
N HIS A 96 13.93 1.61 -16.28
CA HIS A 96 14.58 2.45 -15.29
C HIS A 96 14.17 2.08 -13.85
N TRP A 97 12.88 1.83 -13.60
CA TRP A 97 12.39 1.37 -12.28
C TRP A 97 12.98 0.02 -11.86
N PHE A 98 13.00 -0.97 -12.75
CA PHE A 98 13.63 -2.26 -12.46
C PHE A 98 15.16 -2.17 -12.33
N GLY A 99 15.78 -1.15 -12.93
CA GLY A 99 17.17 -0.76 -12.67
C GLY A 99 17.45 -0.29 -11.22
N LEU A 100 16.42 0.00 -10.42
CA LEU A 100 16.54 0.41 -9.01
C LEU A 100 16.54 -0.77 -8.02
N ILE A 101 16.45 -2.01 -8.51
CA ILE A 101 16.46 -3.21 -7.65
C ILE A 101 17.76 -3.28 -6.83
N HIS A 102 17.60 -3.21 -5.52
CA HIS A 102 18.69 -3.36 -4.57
C HIS A 102 19.03 -4.84 -4.38
N ARG A 103 20.29 -5.18 -4.66
CA ARG A 103 20.88 -6.48 -4.35
C ARG A 103 21.47 -6.49 -2.94
N PRO A 104 21.50 -7.64 -2.23
CA PRO A 104 22.16 -7.74 -0.93
C PRO A 104 23.64 -7.41 -1.06
N VAL A 105 24.18 -6.66 -0.11
CA VAL A 105 25.61 -6.31 -0.10
C VAL A 105 26.44 -7.50 0.41
N GLY A 106 26.61 -8.50 -0.44
CA GLY A 106 27.65 -9.52 -0.31
C GLY A 106 28.97 -9.00 -0.89
N LYS A 107 30.11 -9.41 -0.32
CA LYS A 107 31.43 -9.10 -0.89
C LYS A 107 31.64 -9.88 -2.19
N GLY A 108 31.60 -9.18 -3.31
CA GLY A 108 32.05 -9.67 -4.62
C GLY A 108 31.01 -10.46 -5.41
N CYS A 109 30.99 -10.23 -6.72
CA CYS A 109 30.47 -11.21 -7.67
C CYS A 109 31.41 -12.42 -7.65
N GLY A 110 30.93 -13.57 -7.16
CA GLY A 110 31.73 -14.81 -7.06
C GLY A 110 31.56 -15.51 -5.71
N GLY A 111 30.61 -16.45 -5.65
CA GLY A 111 30.36 -17.30 -4.48
C GLY A 111 29.34 -16.72 -3.50
N ALA A 112 28.30 -17.50 -3.20
CA ALA A 112 27.33 -17.16 -2.16
C ALA A 112 28.04 -17.04 -0.79
N PRO A 113 27.77 -15.98 0.01
CA PRO A 113 28.47 -15.81 1.27
C PRO A 113 27.99 -16.81 2.32
N ALA A 114 28.90 -17.50 2.99
CA ALA A 114 28.62 -18.44 4.10
C ALA A 114 27.85 -17.82 5.30
N ASN A 115 27.63 -16.50 5.28
CA ASN A 115 26.79 -15.77 6.23
C ASN A 115 25.31 -15.69 5.81
N ALA A 116 24.96 -15.87 4.53
CA ALA A 116 23.57 -16.07 4.11
C ALA A 116 22.99 -17.32 4.78
N ASP A 117 23.77 -18.41 4.79
CA ASP A 117 23.45 -19.61 5.59
C ASP A 117 23.35 -19.33 7.09
N LYS A 118 23.99 -18.28 7.64
CA LYS A 118 23.93 -17.97 9.07
C LYS A 118 22.69 -17.14 9.42
N ALA A 119 22.31 -16.21 8.55
CA ALA A 119 21.02 -15.52 8.61
C ALA A 119 19.87 -16.51 8.42
N MET A 120 19.91 -17.31 7.34
CA MET A 120 18.95 -18.40 7.10
C MET A 120 18.96 -19.44 8.22
N ARG A 121 20.11 -19.81 8.83
CA ARG A 121 20.12 -20.68 10.02
C ARG A 121 19.46 -20.04 11.24
N ASN A 122 19.53 -18.72 11.43
CA ASN A 122 18.86 -18.06 12.54
C ASN A 122 17.34 -17.92 12.33
N VAL A 123 16.91 -17.62 11.11
CA VAL A 123 15.51 -17.68 10.65
C VAL A 123 14.99 -19.11 10.83
N ARG A 124 15.65 -20.11 10.21
CA ARG A 124 15.35 -21.54 10.36
C ARG A 124 15.40 -22.04 11.80
N ARG A 125 16.12 -21.40 12.73
CA ARG A 125 16.18 -21.78 14.15
C ARG A 125 15.06 -21.14 14.97
N HIS A 126 14.53 -19.99 14.56
CA HIS A 126 13.25 -19.49 15.07
C HIS A 126 12.10 -20.34 14.51
N GLU A 127 12.09 -20.58 13.19
CA GLU A 127 11.10 -21.44 12.51
C GLU A 127 11.11 -22.88 12.99
N LYS A 128 12.26 -23.46 13.37
CA LYS A 128 12.32 -24.84 13.90
C LYS A 128 11.50 -25.02 15.18
N ARG A 129 11.16 -23.93 15.90
CA ARG A 129 10.25 -23.95 17.04
C ARG A 129 8.76 -23.98 16.65
N TYR A 130 8.48 -23.87 15.36
CA TYR A 130 7.15 -23.83 14.73
C TYR A 130 7.01 -24.85 13.57
N ARG A 131 8.03 -25.71 13.35
CA ARG A 131 8.09 -26.67 12.23
C ARG A 131 7.25 -27.92 12.39
N ASP A 132 6.73 -28.20 13.59
CA ASP A 132 5.98 -29.43 13.87
C ASP A 132 4.57 -29.45 13.21
N LEU A 133 4.32 -28.50 12.30
CA LEU A 133 3.13 -28.40 11.46
C LEU A 133 3.55 -28.21 9.97
N ASP A 134 3.51 -29.32 9.21
CA ASP A 134 3.53 -29.42 7.74
C ASP A 134 4.87 -29.20 6.97
N ASP A 135 5.79 -30.16 7.09
CA ASP A 135 7.08 -30.19 6.37
C ASP A 135 7.00 -30.18 4.83
N GLN A 136 5.89 -30.59 4.21
CA GLN A 136 5.74 -30.54 2.73
C GLN A 136 5.23 -29.19 2.21
N ARG A 137 4.70 -28.28 3.05
CA ARG A 137 3.94 -27.11 2.59
C ARG A 137 4.75 -25.82 2.45
N TYR A 138 5.96 -25.75 3.01
CA TYR A 138 6.83 -24.56 2.94
C TYR A 138 7.81 -24.55 1.75
N ALA A 139 8.17 -25.72 1.23
CA ALA A 139 9.19 -25.87 0.17
C ALA A 139 8.82 -25.16 -1.14
N TYR A 140 7.54 -25.20 -1.54
CA TYR A 140 7.02 -24.59 -2.77
C TYR A 140 7.31 -23.09 -2.87
N VAL A 141 7.26 -22.39 -1.73
CA VAL A 141 7.45 -20.94 -1.73
C VAL A 141 8.90 -20.56 -1.40
N GLU A 142 9.66 -21.34 -0.60
CA GLU A 142 11.13 -21.14 -0.53
C GLU A 142 11.80 -21.25 -1.92
N ALA A 143 11.29 -22.12 -2.82
CA ALA A 143 11.79 -22.27 -4.18
C ALA A 143 11.71 -20.98 -5.03
N LEU A 144 10.77 -20.07 -4.73
CA LEU A 144 10.61 -18.82 -5.46
C LEU A 144 11.68 -17.76 -5.10
N TYR A 145 12.42 -17.89 -3.99
CA TYR A 145 13.23 -16.80 -3.43
C TYR A 145 14.72 -17.10 -3.33
N ASP A 146 15.47 -16.65 -4.35
CA ASP A 146 16.91 -16.51 -4.25
C ASP A 146 17.28 -15.23 -3.48
N ALA A 147 17.50 -15.40 -2.17
CA ALA A 147 17.94 -14.33 -1.27
C ALA A 147 19.25 -13.64 -1.69
N THR A 148 20.03 -14.19 -2.63
CA THR A 148 21.26 -13.57 -3.16
C THR A 148 20.98 -12.57 -4.30
N ARG A 149 19.86 -12.71 -5.02
CA ARG A 149 19.51 -11.81 -6.15
C ARG A 149 18.94 -10.47 -5.70
N GLY A 150 18.31 -10.42 -4.53
CA GLY A 150 17.64 -9.22 -4.03
C GLY A 150 16.28 -9.00 -4.70
N GLY A 151 15.80 -7.75 -4.69
CA GLY A 151 14.48 -7.42 -5.24
C GLY A 151 13.82 -6.18 -4.66
N TRP A 152 14.32 -5.60 -3.57
CA TRP A 152 13.74 -4.38 -2.99
C TRP A 152 13.94 -3.16 -3.91
N ILE A 153 12.87 -2.42 -4.15
CA ILE A 153 12.90 -1.07 -4.74
C ILE A 153 12.34 -0.10 -3.67
N PRO A 154 13.02 1.02 -3.35
CA PRO A 154 12.48 2.03 -2.44
C PRO A 154 11.13 2.59 -2.92
N ARG A 155 10.20 2.89 -2.00
CA ARG A 155 8.88 3.44 -2.35
C ARG A 155 8.95 4.81 -3.00
N GLU A 156 9.93 5.64 -2.62
CA GLU A 156 10.03 7.04 -3.02
C GLU A 156 11.48 7.39 -3.43
N GLN A 157 11.64 7.94 -4.63
CA GLN A 157 12.94 8.00 -5.31
C GLN A 157 13.58 9.39 -5.25
N MET A 158 14.34 9.63 -4.18
CA MET A 158 14.98 10.91 -3.91
C MET A 158 16.42 10.97 -4.44
N LEU A 159 16.53 10.84 -5.76
CA LEU A 159 17.79 10.75 -6.50
C LEU A 159 18.37 12.14 -6.80
N GLY A 160 19.14 12.68 -5.86
CA GLY A 160 19.80 13.98 -6.00
C GLY A 160 19.56 14.88 -4.79
N GLU A 161 20.04 16.12 -4.82
CA GLU A 161 19.79 17.10 -3.75
C GLU A 161 18.46 17.83 -3.97
N GLU A 162 18.19 18.29 -5.19
CA GLU A 162 16.91 18.87 -5.63
C GLU A 162 15.71 17.98 -5.24
N SER A 163 15.79 16.68 -5.53
CA SER A 163 14.75 15.69 -5.21
C SER A 163 14.54 15.44 -3.69
N ARG A 164 15.46 15.90 -2.83
CA ARG A 164 15.38 15.80 -1.35
C ARG A 164 14.98 17.10 -0.68
N GLU A 165 15.14 18.24 -1.35
CA GLU A 165 14.92 19.56 -0.75
C GLU A 165 13.46 19.75 -0.30
N ARG A 166 12.51 19.26 -1.11
CA ARG A 166 11.06 19.25 -0.81
C ARG A 166 10.59 18.00 -0.06
N VAL A 167 11.41 17.45 0.84
CA VAL A 167 11.05 16.27 1.66
C VAL A 167 11.42 16.53 3.12
N PRO A 168 10.51 16.32 4.10
CA PRO A 168 10.80 16.38 5.53
C PRO A 168 11.85 15.35 5.97
N GLY A 169 12.49 15.59 7.11
CA GLY A 169 13.59 14.76 7.60
C GLY A 169 13.20 13.28 7.76
N GLU A 170 12.01 13.01 8.32
CA GLU A 170 11.55 11.66 8.61
C GLU A 170 11.27 10.78 7.38
N PHE A 171 10.90 11.38 6.24
CA PHE A 171 10.55 10.62 5.02
C PHE A 171 11.75 10.39 4.08
N ARG A 172 12.88 11.08 4.31
CA ARG A 172 14.05 10.98 3.42
C ARG A 172 14.65 9.57 3.38
N ASP A 173 14.72 8.90 4.53
CA ASP A 173 15.49 7.66 4.67
C ASP A 173 14.62 6.44 4.38
N GLN A 174 14.82 5.87 3.19
CA GLN A 174 14.04 4.75 2.70
C GLN A 174 14.40 3.46 3.46
N GLN A 175 13.41 2.83 4.11
CA GLN A 175 13.64 1.66 4.95
C GLN A 175 13.68 0.38 4.12
N VAL A 176 14.81 -0.34 4.14
CA VAL A 176 14.92 -1.65 3.50
C VAL A 176 13.92 -2.62 4.15
N GLY A 177 13.11 -3.31 3.35
CA GLY A 177 12.06 -4.21 3.84
C GLY A 177 10.67 -3.61 3.84
N VAL A 178 10.55 -2.27 3.79
CA VAL A 178 9.27 -1.59 3.53
C VAL A 178 8.96 -1.68 2.04
N ALA A 179 7.85 -2.33 1.73
CA ALA A 179 7.34 -2.52 0.37
C ALA A 179 6.34 -1.42 -0.03
N ASN A 180 5.82 -1.52 -1.25
CA ASN A 180 4.68 -0.74 -1.72
C ASN A 180 3.84 -1.60 -2.69
N PRO A 181 2.55 -1.29 -2.93
CA PRO A 181 1.71 -2.04 -3.87
C PRO A 181 2.40 -2.27 -5.21
N PRO A 182 2.35 -3.49 -5.79
CA PRO A 182 3.10 -3.85 -6.98
C PRO A 182 2.41 -3.39 -8.27
N THR A 183 1.97 -2.13 -8.31
CA THR A 183 1.13 -1.57 -9.39
C THR A 183 1.82 -1.53 -10.74
N LEU A 184 3.16 -1.62 -10.82
CA LEU A 184 3.87 -1.84 -12.08
C LEU A 184 3.37 -3.10 -12.82
N LEU A 185 2.80 -4.08 -12.10
CA LEU A 185 2.16 -5.25 -12.70
C LEU A 185 0.84 -4.91 -13.42
N LEU A 186 0.13 -3.83 -13.07
CA LEU A 186 -1.01 -3.33 -13.87
C LEU A 186 -0.53 -2.90 -15.26
N ALA A 187 0.61 -2.22 -15.33
CA ALA A 187 1.21 -1.78 -16.58
C ALA A 187 1.76 -2.94 -17.42
N ILE A 188 2.28 -4.00 -16.78
CA ILE A 188 2.73 -5.22 -17.48
C ILE A 188 1.53 -6.04 -17.97
N ASP A 189 0.47 -6.21 -17.18
CA ASP A 189 -0.76 -6.90 -17.60
C ASP A 189 -1.43 -6.19 -18.79
N ALA A 190 -1.45 -4.86 -18.77
CA ALA A 190 -1.88 -4.02 -19.89
C ALA A 190 -1.04 -4.25 -21.18
N LEU A 191 0.28 -4.35 -21.08
CA LEU A 191 1.16 -4.61 -22.22
C LEU A 191 1.01 -6.04 -22.76
N LEU A 192 0.79 -7.03 -21.89
CA LEU A 192 0.47 -8.41 -22.29
C LEU A 192 -0.88 -8.45 -23.03
N GLY A 193 -1.91 -7.79 -22.50
CA GLY A 193 -3.21 -7.66 -23.16
C GLY A 193 -3.14 -6.98 -24.52
N ARG A 194 -2.19 -6.05 -24.72
CA ARG A 194 -1.93 -5.43 -26.03
C ARG A 194 -1.27 -6.40 -27.02
N ILE A 195 -0.38 -7.28 -26.56
CA ILE A 195 0.25 -8.31 -27.42
C ILE A 195 -0.76 -9.39 -27.80
N ASP A 196 -1.57 -9.85 -26.85
CA ASP A 196 -2.55 -10.93 -27.06
C ASP A 196 -3.76 -10.52 -27.94
N GLY A 197 -3.98 -9.22 -28.15
CA GLY A 197 -5.24 -8.65 -28.66
C GLY A 197 -5.27 -8.23 -30.14
N ASP A 198 -4.28 -8.61 -30.96
CA ASP A 198 -4.13 -8.20 -32.37
C ASP A 198 -4.29 -6.67 -32.61
N ASP A 199 -3.85 -5.83 -31.66
CA ASP A 199 -3.86 -4.36 -31.81
C ASP A 199 -2.64 -3.93 -32.66
N ASP A 200 -2.75 -4.21 -33.97
CA ASP A 200 -1.81 -4.14 -35.12
C ASP A 200 -0.95 -2.86 -35.24
N GLY A 201 -0.17 -2.56 -34.21
CA GLY A 201 0.89 -1.57 -34.22
C GLY A 201 2.27 -2.21 -34.41
N ASP A 202 3.17 -1.51 -35.12
CA ASP A 202 4.60 -1.83 -35.31
C ASP A 202 5.41 -1.97 -33.98
N ASP A 203 4.76 -1.78 -32.84
CA ASP A 203 5.33 -1.88 -31.51
C ASP A 203 5.25 -3.29 -30.90
N GLY A 204 4.38 -4.19 -31.40
CA GLY A 204 4.13 -5.50 -30.77
C GLY A 204 5.41 -6.32 -30.51
N GLY A 205 6.27 -6.46 -31.52
CA GLY A 205 7.55 -7.16 -31.39
C GLY A 205 8.56 -6.47 -30.44
N VAL A 206 8.48 -5.14 -30.32
CA VAL A 206 9.34 -4.36 -29.40
C VAL A 206 8.85 -4.51 -27.96
N ILE A 207 7.53 -4.51 -27.73
CA ILE A 207 6.95 -4.81 -26.41
C ILE A 207 7.34 -6.22 -25.99
N ALA A 208 7.19 -7.21 -26.87
CA ALA A 208 7.59 -8.58 -26.61
C ALA A 208 9.09 -8.70 -26.25
N GLN A 209 9.97 -8.08 -27.04
CA GLN A 209 11.41 -8.13 -26.80
C GLN A 209 11.82 -7.48 -25.46
N GLU A 210 11.26 -6.31 -25.14
CA GLU A 210 11.60 -5.60 -23.90
C GLU A 210 11.01 -6.26 -22.66
N LEU A 211 9.80 -6.83 -22.74
CA LEU A 211 9.25 -7.69 -21.69
C LEU A 211 10.20 -8.89 -21.45
N ALA A 212 10.51 -9.67 -22.47
CA ALA A 212 11.45 -10.79 -22.35
C ALA A 212 12.79 -10.39 -21.69
N ARG A 213 13.35 -9.23 -22.06
CA ARG A 213 14.57 -8.69 -21.47
C ARG A 213 14.43 -8.33 -19.98
N MET A 214 13.30 -7.78 -19.55
CA MET A 214 13.10 -7.37 -18.15
C MET A 214 12.61 -8.49 -17.23
N ALA A 215 12.13 -9.62 -17.76
CA ALA A 215 11.53 -10.73 -17.00
C ALA A 215 12.30 -11.16 -15.73
N PRO A 216 13.64 -11.31 -15.73
CA PRO A 216 14.38 -11.69 -14.51
C PRO A 216 14.30 -10.63 -13.40
N SER A 217 14.24 -9.35 -13.76
CA SER A 217 14.09 -8.25 -12.82
C SER A 217 12.68 -8.17 -12.25
N VAL A 218 11.65 -8.38 -13.09
CA VAL A 218 10.25 -8.43 -12.63
C VAL A 218 10.05 -9.61 -11.67
N HIS A 219 10.59 -10.78 -12.02
CA HIS A 219 10.59 -11.97 -11.15
C HIS A 219 11.28 -11.71 -9.82
N ALA A 220 12.50 -11.15 -9.82
CA ALA A 220 13.24 -10.84 -8.58
C ALA A 220 12.48 -9.85 -7.68
N TRP A 221 11.94 -8.77 -8.25
CA TRP A 221 11.18 -7.77 -7.49
C TRP A 221 9.88 -8.33 -6.91
N PHE A 222 9.05 -9.00 -7.72
CA PHE A 222 7.78 -9.52 -7.24
C PHE A 222 7.95 -10.73 -6.31
N SER A 223 8.94 -11.60 -6.55
CA SER A 223 9.28 -12.66 -5.60
C SER A 223 9.71 -12.07 -4.25
N TRP A 224 10.61 -11.08 -4.25
CA TRP A 224 10.98 -10.37 -3.02
C TRP A 224 9.77 -9.73 -2.32
N PHE A 225 8.83 -9.15 -3.07
CA PHE A 225 7.60 -8.56 -2.53
C PHE A 225 6.77 -9.61 -1.79
N MET A 226 6.43 -10.72 -2.45
CA MET A 226 5.68 -11.82 -1.82
C MET A 226 6.39 -12.37 -0.57
N HIS A 227 7.72 -12.50 -0.62
CA HIS A 227 8.52 -13.10 0.45
C HIS A 227 8.66 -12.22 1.68
N SER A 228 9.10 -10.98 1.48
CA SER A 228 9.38 -10.04 2.57
C SER A 228 8.12 -9.68 3.36
N GLN A 229 6.95 -9.73 2.72
CA GLN A 229 5.68 -9.33 3.32
C GLN A 229 4.80 -10.51 3.78
N ARG A 230 5.32 -11.75 3.86
CA ARG A 230 4.55 -12.92 4.36
C ARG A 230 3.96 -12.69 5.77
N GLY A 231 2.75 -13.19 5.97
CA GLY A 231 2.02 -13.17 7.24
C GLY A 231 2.34 -14.38 8.13
N TYR A 232 1.58 -14.54 9.20
CA TYR A 232 1.76 -15.65 10.15
C TYR A 232 1.17 -16.98 9.64
N LEU A 233 0.05 -16.92 8.90
CA LEU A 233 -0.61 -18.10 8.34
C LEU A 233 -0.27 -18.28 6.85
N LYS A 234 -0.38 -19.51 6.37
CA LYS A 234 -0.24 -19.86 4.95
C LYS A 234 -1.19 -19.01 4.08
N GLY A 235 -0.71 -18.50 2.94
CA GLY A 235 -1.42 -17.58 2.04
C GLY A 235 -1.71 -16.17 2.57
N THR A 236 -1.36 -15.86 3.82
CA THR A 236 -1.60 -14.54 4.42
C THR A 236 -0.36 -13.66 4.35
N TYR A 237 -0.57 -12.34 4.38
CA TYR A 237 0.48 -11.34 4.20
C TYR A 237 0.28 -10.18 5.19
N ARG A 238 1.38 -9.50 5.55
CA ARG A 238 1.39 -8.37 6.49
C ARG A 238 2.41 -7.32 6.07
N TRP A 239 1.94 -6.08 5.88
CA TRP A 239 2.78 -4.91 5.59
C TRP A 239 3.84 -4.71 6.69
N ARG A 240 5.10 -4.54 6.30
CA ARG A 240 6.20 -4.18 7.21
C ARG A 240 6.32 -2.66 7.37
N GLY A 241 6.85 -2.21 8.50
CA GLY A 241 7.09 -0.77 8.77
C GLY A 241 5.87 0.02 9.29
N ARG A 242 4.89 -0.63 9.94
CA ARG A 242 3.97 0.05 10.86
C ARG A 242 4.72 0.35 12.17
N ASP A 243 4.67 1.58 12.66
CA ASP A 243 5.33 1.99 13.91
C ASP A 243 4.28 2.22 15.02
N PRO A 244 4.21 1.37 16.06
CA PRO A 244 3.27 1.56 17.18
C PRO A 244 3.63 2.75 18.08
N GLY A 245 4.80 3.38 17.89
CA GLY A 245 5.29 4.54 18.64
C GLY A 245 5.21 5.86 17.87
N ASP A 246 4.50 5.93 16.74
CA ASP A 246 4.45 7.11 15.86
C ASP A 246 3.73 8.35 16.45
N GLY A 247 3.18 8.23 17.66
CA GLY A 247 2.53 9.32 18.40
C GLY A 247 1.13 9.68 17.90
N ARG A 248 0.56 8.89 16.99
CA ARG A 248 -0.73 9.17 16.33
C ARG A 248 -1.88 8.40 16.99
N LEU A 249 -3.11 8.84 16.70
CA LEU A 249 -4.35 8.20 17.16
C LEU A 249 -4.44 6.72 16.74
N HIS A 250 -3.93 6.40 15.55
CA HIS A 250 -3.88 5.05 15.00
C HIS A 250 -2.58 4.86 14.20
N PRO A 251 -1.80 3.79 14.43
CA PRO A 251 -0.50 3.63 13.78
C PRO A 251 -0.59 3.60 12.25
N MET A 252 0.26 4.36 11.57
CA MET A 252 0.23 4.48 10.10
C MET A 252 0.69 3.21 9.37
N THR A 253 0.32 3.09 8.10
CA THR A 253 0.72 1.97 7.22
C THR A 253 1.23 2.49 5.86
N LEU A 254 2.28 3.32 5.90
CA LEU A 254 2.88 3.97 4.71
C LEU A 254 3.29 2.99 3.59
N ALA A 255 3.59 1.74 3.97
CA ALA A 255 3.89 0.65 3.05
C ALA A 255 2.71 0.29 2.14
N SER A 256 1.47 0.55 2.55
CA SER A 256 0.28 0.20 1.76
C SER A 256 -0.13 1.23 0.71
N GLY A 257 0.39 2.46 0.79
CA GLY A 257 -0.13 3.61 0.05
C GLY A 257 -1.43 4.19 0.61
N ILE A 258 -2.14 3.45 1.47
CA ILE A 258 -3.35 3.87 2.19
C ILE A 258 -2.93 4.25 3.62
N ASP A 259 -2.26 5.38 3.73
CA ASP A 259 -1.35 5.75 4.82
C ASP A 259 -1.98 5.75 6.23
N ASP A 260 -3.16 6.33 6.41
CA ASP A 260 -3.91 6.42 7.69
C ASP A 260 -5.11 5.45 7.77
N ALA A 261 -5.10 4.38 6.96
CA ALA A 261 -6.14 3.34 6.93
C ALA A 261 -6.53 2.83 8.33
N ALA A 262 -7.82 2.57 8.51
CA ALA A 262 -8.33 1.84 9.67
C ALA A 262 -7.85 0.38 9.60
N ARG A 263 -7.02 -0.04 10.56
CA ARG A 263 -6.43 -1.39 10.64
C ARG A 263 -6.41 -1.85 12.10
N SER A 264 -5.56 -2.83 12.42
CA SER A 264 -5.30 -3.21 13.81
C SER A 264 -4.80 -2.01 14.61
N VAL A 265 -5.43 -1.69 15.75
CA VAL A 265 -4.99 -0.57 16.61
C VAL A 265 -3.64 -0.86 17.27
N TYR A 266 -3.35 -2.14 17.51
CA TYR A 266 -2.05 -2.60 17.99
C TYR A 266 -1.29 -3.30 16.87
N VAL A 267 -0.04 -2.89 16.65
CA VAL A 267 0.85 -3.48 15.64
C VAL A 267 1.40 -4.80 16.16
N GLY A 268 1.22 -5.88 15.40
CA GLY A 268 1.48 -7.25 15.84
C GLY A 268 2.00 -8.15 14.73
N ALA A 269 2.86 -9.12 15.08
CA ALA A 269 3.36 -10.10 14.11
C ALA A 269 2.24 -10.98 13.51
N ASN A 270 1.10 -11.04 14.19
CA ASN A 270 -0.13 -11.79 13.89
C ASN A 270 -1.17 -10.99 13.09
N GLU A 271 -0.89 -9.75 12.69
CA GLU A 271 -1.77 -9.05 11.75
C GLU A 271 -1.76 -9.74 10.39
N MET A 272 -2.88 -9.66 9.68
CA MET A 272 -3.04 -10.14 8.31
C MET A 272 -3.78 -9.03 7.55
N HIS A 273 -3.18 -8.55 6.45
CA HIS A 273 -3.69 -7.41 5.70
C HIS A 273 -4.35 -7.87 4.39
N ALA A 274 -5.65 -7.57 4.26
CA ALA A 274 -6.48 -8.04 3.15
C ALA A 274 -6.07 -7.42 1.81
N ASP A 275 -5.74 -6.13 1.80
CA ASP A 275 -5.27 -5.40 0.62
C ASP A 275 -3.95 -5.96 0.09
N LEU A 276 -3.02 -6.31 0.99
CA LEU A 276 -1.75 -6.91 0.63
C LEU A 276 -1.93 -8.34 0.09
N CYS A 277 -2.81 -9.14 0.71
CA CYS A 277 -3.17 -10.47 0.20
C CYS A 277 -3.78 -10.36 -1.21
N ALA A 278 -4.61 -9.34 -1.46
CA ALA A 278 -5.15 -9.02 -2.77
C ALA A 278 -4.06 -8.62 -3.78
N TRP A 279 -3.13 -7.74 -3.40
CA TRP A 279 -1.99 -7.37 -4.25
C TRP A 279 -1.08 -8.55 -4.61
N VAL A 280 -0.88 -9.51 -3.69
CA VAL A 280 -0.15 -10.74 -4.01
C VAL A 280 -0.94 -11.67 -4.92
N GLY A 281 -2.24 -11.87 -4.66
CA GLY A 281 -3.10 -12.70 -5.52
C GLY A 281 -3.16 -12.18 -6.96
N PHE A 282 -3.38 -10.87 -7.12
CA PHE A 282 -3.34 -10.19 -8.42
C PHE A 282 -1.97 -10.31 -9.08
N GLY A 283 -0.90 -9.94 -8.36
CA GLY A 283 0.44 -9.93 -8.92
C GLY A 283 0.93 -11.32 -9.32
N ALA A 284 0.57 -12.36 -8.57
CA ALA A 284 0.87 -13.75 -8.93
C ALA A 284 0.04 -14.19 -10.15
N GLY A 285 -1.20 -13.74 -10.30
CA GLY A 285 -2.01 -13.95 -11.51
C GLY A 285 -1.36 -13.35 -12.77
N VAL A 286 -0.89 -12.10 -12.68
CA VAL A 286 -0.15 -11.41 -13.76
C VAL A 286 1.17 -12.13 -14.05
N MET A 287 1.96 -12.44 -13.03
CA MET A 287 3.25 -13.13 -13.20
C MET A 287 3.08 -14.53 -13.80
N ARG A 288 2.02 -15.25 -13.45
CA ARG A 288 1.66 -16.51 -14.10
C ARG A 288 1.37 -16.30 -15.59
N ARG A 289 0.51 -15.33 -15.95
CA ARG A 289 0.20 -14.98 -17.36
C ARG A 289 1.48 -14.66 -18.11
N TYR A 290 2.32 -13.81 -17.52
CA TYR A 290 3.58 -13.36 -18.07
C TYR A 290 4.56 -14.51 -18.33
N MET A 291 4.73 -15.41 -17.37
CA MET A 291 5.65 -16.56 -17.49
C MET A 291 5.13 -17.60 -18.50
N ARG A 292 3.80 -17.83 -18.60
CA ARG A 292 3.22 -18.62 -19.70
C ARG A 292 3.41 -17.96 -21.07
N TRP A 293 3.24 -16.64 -21.13
CA TRP A 293 3.46 -15.88 -22.36
C TRP A 293 4.93 -15.98 -22.80
N LEU A 294 5.89 -15.84 -21.88
CA LEU A 294 7.33 -16.03 -22.14
C LEU A 294 7.65 -17.42 -22.67
N ALA A 295 7.11 -18.48 -22.04
CA ALA A 295 7.27 -19.86 -22.50
C ALA A 295 6.79 -20.03 -23.96
N ALA A 296 5.63 -19.46 -24.30
CA ALA A 296 4.99 -19.62 -25.60
C ALA A 296 5.52 -18.70 -26.73
N HIS A 297 6.01 -17.49 -26.42
CA HIS A 297 6.27 -16.44 -27.43
C HIS A 297 7.75 -16.11 -27.66
N THR A 298 8.64 -17.06 -27.38
CA THR A 298 10.09 -16.88 -27.60
C THR A 298 10.55 -17.02 -29.06
N ASP A 299 9.68 -17.48 -29.98
CA ASP A 299 10.02 -17.68 -31.41
C ASP A 299 10.29 -16.37 -32.19
N GLY A 300 10.02 -15.20 -31.60
CA GLY A 300 10.40 -13.88 -32.14
C GLY A 300 11.69 -13.29 -31.57
N LEU A 301 12.31 -13.94 -30.56
CA LEU A 301 13.54 -13.43 -29.93
C LEU A 301 14.78 -13.85 -30.74
N ARG A 302 15.79 -12.96 -30.79
CA ARG A 302 17.10 -13.31 -31.36
C ARG A 302 17.74 -14.41 -30.53
N ASP A 303 18.05 -15.55 -31.17
CA ASP A 303 18.57 -16.76 -30.54
C ASP A 303 17.68 -17.27 -29.38
N LYS A 304 16.54 -17.88 -29.72
CA LYS A 304 15.57 -18.45 -28.77
C LYS A 304 16.21 -19.35 -27.71
N GLU A 305 17.08 -20.28 -28.09
CA GLU A 305 17.70 -21.23 -27.16
C GLU A 305 18.80 -20.60 -26.30
N GLY A 306 19.54 -19.63 -26.83
CA GLY A 306 20.46 -18.80 -26.05
C GLY A 306 19.70 -17.94 -25.03
N ALA A 307 18.72 -17.17 -25.49
CA ALA A 307 17.91 -16.27 -24.67
C ALA A 307 17.15 -17.01 -23.54
N LEU A 308 16.51 -18.16 -23.84
CA LEU A 308 15.84 -18.97 -22.81
C LEU A 308 16.82 -19.54 -21.78
N ARG A 309 18.05 -19.88 -22.18
CA ARG A 309 19.10 -20.36 -21.29
C ARG A 309 19.65 -19.25 -20.40
N GLU A 310 19.95 -18.09 -20.98
CA GLU A 310 20.34 -16.89 -20.22
C GLU A 310 19.25 -16.46 -19.24
N LEU A 311 17.98 -16.49 -19.64
CA LEU A 311 16.83 -16.23 -18.77
C LEU A 311 16.72 -17.27 -17.65
N LYS A 312 16.88 -18.56 -17.95
CA LYS A 312 16.87 -19.63 -16.95
C LYS A 312 18.02 -19.48 -15.95
N ASP A 313 19.22 -19.15 -16.39
CA ASP A 313 20.35 -18.87 -15.49
C ASP A 313 20.11 -17.59 -14.66
N ALA A 314 19.46 -16.59 -15.27
CA ALA A 314 19.06 -15.32 -14.63
C ALA A 314 17.84 -15.43 -13.69
N MET A 315 17.08 -16.52 -13.72
CA MET A 315 15.91 -16.75 -12.84
C MET A 315 16.06 -17.98 -11.91
N GLY A 316 16.93 -18.93 -12.24
CA GLY A 316 17.11 -20.22 -11.55
C GLY A 316 16.13 -21.33 -12.00
N HIS A 317 15.07 -20.97 -12.72
CA HIS A 317 13.95 -21.82 -13.11
C HIS A 317 13.56 -21.58 -14.58
N SER A 318 12.86 -22.54 -15.21
CA SER A 318 12.23 -22.30 -16.52
C SER A 318 11.06 -21.31 -16.40
N ALA A 319 10.60 -20.76 -17.52
CA ALA A 319 9.41 -19.90 -17.53
C ALA A 319 8.15 -20.73 -17.20
N GLU A 320 8.12 -21.98 -17.63
CA GLU A 320 7.07 -22.96 -17.35
C GLU A 320 7.00 -23.29 -15.85
N ASP A 321 8.15 -23.60 -15.22
CA ASP A 321 8.26 -23.86 -13.78
C ASP A 321 7.74 -22.64 -12.99
N LEU A 322 8.16 -21.43 -13.38
CA LEU A 322 7.74 -20.19 -12.75
C LEU A 322 6.25 -19.93 -12.95
N ALA A 323 5.68 -20.24 -14.11
CA ALA A 323 4.24 -20.14 -14.34
C ALA A 323 3.45 -21.07 -13.41
N GLU A 324 3.88 -22.31 -13.20
CA GLU A 324 3.26 -23.23 -12.24
C GLU A 324 3.43 -22.76 -10.79
N LEU A 325 4.60 -22.20 -10.44
CA LEU A 325 4.87 -21.60 -9.12
C LEU A 325 3.99 -20.36 -8.84
N TYR A 326 3.71 -19.55 -9.85
CA TYR A 326 2.83 -18.37 -9.71
C TYR A 326 1.33 -18.73 -9.74
N GLU A 327 0.90 -19.77 -10.47
CA GLU A 327 -0.49 -20.27 -10.42
C GLU A 327 -0.88 -20.71 -8.99
N GLY A 328 -0.05 -21.52 -8.33
CA GLY A 328 -0.36 -21.95 -6.96
C GLY A 328 -0.25 -20.83 -5.94
N ALA A 329 0.65 -19.86 -6.12
CA ALA A 329 0.68 -18.64 -5.29
C ALA A 329 -0.60 -17.79 -5.45
N ALA A 330 -1.08 -17.61 -6.69
CA ALA A 330 -2.31 -16.88 -6.98
C ALA A 330 -3.56 -17.61 -6.43
N ARG A 331 -3.59 -18.95 -6.48
CA ARG A 331 -4.63 -19.76 -5.84
C ARG A 331 -4.57 -19.63 -4.31
N GLU A 332 -3.39 -19.79 -3.71
CA GLU A 332 -3.21 -19.74 -2.25
C GLU A 332 -3.62 -18.39 -1.66
N ALA A 333 -3.31 -17.27 -2.33
CA ALA A 333 -3.75 -15.94 -1.92
C ALA A 333 -5.27 -15.76 -2.05
N ARG A 334 -5.91 -16.27 -3.12
CA ARG A 334 -7.38 -16.23 -3.28
C ARG A 334 -8.10 -17.07 -2.23
N GLU A 335 -7.62 -18.28 -1.95
CA GLU A 335 -8.11 -19.13 -0.86
C GLU A 335 -7.97 -18.43 0.50
N ALA A 336 -6.85 -17.74 0.74
CA ALA A 336 -6.60 -16.99 1.97
C ALA A 336 -7.52 -15.75 2.10
N LEU A 337 -7.78 -15.01 1.02
CA LEU A 337 -8.75 -13.92 1.00
C LEU A 337 -10.14 -14.40 1.45
N VAL A 338 -10.67 -15.45 0.82
CA VAL A 338 -11.99 -16.00 1.19
C VAL A 338 -11.98 -16.53 2.63
N ARG A 339 -11.00 -17.37 2.98
CA ARG A 339 -10.98 -18.05 4.28
C ARG A 339 -10.72 -17.12 5.47
N TYR A 340 -9.68 -16.29 5.37
CA TYR A 340 -9.16 -15.52 6.49
C TYR A 340 -9.63 -14.08 6.50
N HIS A 341 -9.98 -13.48 5.36
CA HIS A 341 -10.35 -12.07 5.28
C HIS A 341 -11.83 -11.81 4.98
N PHE A 342 -12.49 -12.64 4.18
CA PHE A 342 -13.87 -12.36 3.76
C PHE A 342 -14.84 -12.48 4.93
N ARG A 343 -15.60 -11.43 5.22
CA ARG A 343 -16.68 -11.46 6.22
C ARG A 343 -17.95 -10.84 5.67
N THR A 344 -19.08 -11.45 6.06
CA THR A 344 -20.41 -10.88 5.90
C THR A 344 -20.66 -9.88 7.02
N LEU A 345 -21.29 -8.75 6.71
CA LEU A 345 -21.77 -7.77 7.66
C LEU A 345 -23.12 -8.22 8.23
N ASP A 346 -23.35 -7.96 9.51
CA ASP A 346 -24.59 -8.33 10.20
C ASP A 346 -25.83 -7.63 9.60
N GLY A 347 -26.95 -8.34 9.55
CA GLY A 347 -28.27 -7.77 9.24
C GLY A 347 -28.84 -8.02 7.83
N GLY A 348 -28.20 -8.84 7.00
CA GLY A 348 -28.76 -9.30 5.71
C GLY A 348 -29.26 -10.74 5.76
N ASP A 349 -30.30 -11.06 4.96
CA ASP A 349 -30.58 -12.44 4.58
C ASP A 349 -29.56 -12.92 3.52
N GLY A 350 -29.58 -14.20 3.14
CA GLY A 350 -28.58 -14.76 2.23
C GLY A 350 -28.49 -14.08 0.84
N ALA A 351 -29.52 -13.36 0.40
CA ALA A 351 -29.55 -12.64 -0.87
C ALA A 351 -29.13 -11.15 -0.72
N THR A 352 -29.47 -10.54 0.41
CA THR A 352 -29.18 -9.12 0.72
C THR A 352 -27.90 -8.91 1.54
N ALA A 353 -27.28 -10.00 1.99
CA ALA A 353 -25.99 -10.02 2.70
C ALA A 353 -24.95 -9.12 2.02
N LYS A 354 -24.29 -8.29 2.80
CA LYS A 354 -23.18 -7.42 2.35
C LYS A 354 -21.89 -7.99 2.89
N GLY A 355 -20.80 -7.88 2.15
CA GLY A 355 -19.54 -8.47 2.60
C GLY A 355 -18.35 -8.04 1.75
N GLY A 356 -17.17 -8.42 2.22
CA GLY A 356 -15.91 -8.10 1.58
C GLY A 356 -14.74 -8.55 2.44
N ALA A 357 -13.52 -8.17 2.08
CA ALA A 357 -12.33 -8.56 2.83
C ALA A 357 -12.02 -7.60 3.99
N PHE A 358 -11.56 -8.10 5.11
CA PHE A 358 -11.18 -7.27 6.25
C PHE A 358 -9.79 -7.66 6.77
N ASP A 359 -9.05 -6.68 7.24
CA ASP A 359 -7.81 -6.93 8.00
C ASP A 359 -8.15 -7.72 9.27
N PHE A 360 -7.19 -8.51 9.74
CA PHE A 360 -7.30 -9.25 10.99
C PHE A 360 -6.10 -8.92 11.87
N GLY A 361 -6.31 -8.72 13.17
CA GLY A 361 -5.22 -8.44 14.10
C GLY A 361 -5.71 -8.18 15.53
N PRO A 362 -4.81 -7.79 16.43
CA PRO A 362 -5.17 -7.37 17.78
C PRO A 362 -5.90 -6.01 17.72
N HIS A 363 -7.23 -6.06 17.66
CA HIS A 363 -8.10 -4.90 17.55
C HIS A 363 -9.09 -4.84 18.73
N CYS A 364 -9.68 -3.67 18.95
CA CYS A 364 -10.67 -3.39 20.00
C CYS A 364 -12.10 -3.59 19.47
N GLY A 365 -13.05 -4.04 20.29
CA GLY A 365 -14.46 -4.15 19.85
C GLY A 365 -15.13 -2.78 19.69
N PRO A 366 -16.21 -2.63 18.90
CA PRO A 366 -16.87 -1.33 18.67
C PRO A 366 -17.42 -0.66 19.95
N GLU A 367 -17.84 -1.44 20.95
CA GLU A 367 -18.27 -0.94 22.27
C GLU A 367 -17.10 -0.56 23.19
N ALA A 368 -15.90 -1.07 22.90
CA ALA A 368 -14.75 -1.07 23.79
C ALA A 368 -13.52 -0.35 23.20
N CYS A 369 -13.70 0.31 22.05
CA CYS A 369 -12.76 1.27 21.49
C CYS A 369 -13.35 2.67 21.55
N PRO A 370 -13.39 3.31 22.75
CA PRO A 370 -13.51 4.74 22.76
C PRO A 370 -12.30 5.28 21.99
N LEU A 371 -12.58 5.96 20.87
CA LEU A 371 -11.66 6.95 20.30
C LEU A 371 -11.34 7.88 21.46
N VAL A 372 -10.16 7.70 22.07
CA VAL A 372 -9.95 8.17 23.45
C VAL A 372 -10.14 9.69 23.45
N ASP A 373 -11.19 10.13 24.15
CA ASP A 373 -11.46 11.56 24.36
C ASP A 373 -10.15 12.21 24.74
N THR A 374 -9.82 13.32 24.07
CA THR A 374 -8.47 13.90 24.12
C THR A 374 -8.27 14.67 25.42
N VAL A 375 -8.27 13.93 26.54
CA VAL A 375 -8.11 14.46 27.89
C VAL A 375 -6.69 14.99 28.02
N ARG A 376 -6.55 16.32 28.03
CA ARG A 376 -5.31 17.01 28.37
C ARG A 376 -4.86 16.59 29.77
N LEU A 377 -3.83 15.76 29.85
CA LEU A 377 -3.15 15.47 31.11
C LEU A 377 -1.95 16.41 31.29
N LEU A 378 -1.95 17.17 32.39
CA LEU A 378 -0.83 18.00 32.79
C LEU A 378 0.22 17.13 33.50
N CYS A 379 1.37 16.94 32.84
CA CYS A 379 2.54 16.17 33.31
C CYS A 379 3.24 16.73 34.56
N GLY A 380 4.13 15.92 35.15
CA GLY A 380 4.94 16.26 36.34
C GLY A 380 6.40 15.76 36.34
N ALA A 381 6.95 15.38 37.52
CA ALA A 381 8.31 14.84 37.67
C ALA A 381 8.50 13.93 38.92
N ALA A 382 8.66 12.61 38.71
CA ALA A 382 9.00 11.63 39.76
C ALA A 382 10.47 11.71 40.21
N SER A 383 10.85 11.00 41.28
CA SER A 383 12.18 11.14 41.88
C SER A 383 13.29 10.39 41.11
N ALA A 384 14.50 10.97 41.11
CA ALA A 384 15.64 10.43 40.35
C ALA A 384 16.14 9.06 40.86
N ALA A 385 15.86 8.70 42.12
CA ALA A 385 16.28 7.43 42.71
C ALA A 385 15.50 6.23 42.15
N GLU A 386 14.21 6.42 41.85
CA GLU A 386 13.33 5.37 41.34
C GLU A 386 13.68 5.03 39.89
N VAL A 387 13.97 6.04 39.07
CA VAL A 387 14.43 5.90 37.67
C VAL A 387 15.79 5.17 37.58
N GLN A 388 16.68 5.35 38.56
CA GLN A 388 17.95 4.62 38.59
C GLN A 388 17.79 3.15 39.01
N ARG A 389 16.75 2.80 39.78
CA ARG A 389 16.51 1.43 40.24
C ARG A 389 15.96 0.55 39.11
N THR A 390 14.99 1.06 38.33
CA THR A 390 14.43 0.36 37.16
C THR A 390 15.46 0.18 36.05
N LYS A 391 16.29 1.20 35.75
CA LYS A 391 17.37 1.08 34.75
C LYS A 391 18.38 -0.03 35.03
N ARG A 392 18.59 -0.43 36.28
CA ARG A 392 19.49 -1.55 36.65
C ARG A 392 18.84 -2.93 36.53
N MET A 393 17.52 -3.00 36.37
CA MET A 393 16.75 -4.26 36.34
C MET A 393 16.37 -4.73 34.94
N GLY A 394 16.65 -3.94 33.88
CA GLY A 394 16.38 -4.33 32.49
C GLY A 394 14.90 -4.44 32.11
N LEU A 395 13.99 -4.01 33.00
CA LEU A 395 12.54 -4.04 32.79
C LEU A 395 12.05 -2.67 32.31
N THR A 396 11.45 -2.65 31.12
CA THR A 396 10.49 -1.60 30.74
C THR A 396 9.29 -1.71 31.67
N ALA A 397 9.12 -0.75 32.56
CA ALA A 397 8.09 -0.81 33.60
C ALA A 397 6.69 -0.62 33.00
N GLU A 398 5.83 -1.63 33.13
CA GLU A 398 4.40 -1.40 33.28
C GLU A 398 4.18 -0.57 34.55
N VAL A 399 3.43 0.52 34.46
CA VAL A 399 2.98 1.30 35.61
C VAL A 399 1.49 1.04 35.80
N THR A 400 1.18 0.04 36.61
CA THR A 400 -0.21 -0.28 36.97
C THR A 400 -0.71 0.73 38.00
N VAL A 401 -1.53 1.69 37.55
CA VAL A 401 -2.21 2.64 38.45
C VAL A 401 -3.47 1.97 38.98
N SER A 402 -3.67 1.93 40.30
CA SER A 402 -4.83 1.27 40.89
C SER A 402 -6.14 2.03 40.62
N ALA A 403 -7.25 1.31 40.47
CA ALA A 403 -8.57 1.91 40.25
C ALA A 403 -8.96 2.91 41.36
N ALA A 404 -8.57 2.64 42.61
CA ALA A 404 -8.77 3.54 43.74
C ALA A 404 -8.06 4.89 43.59
N TYR A 405 -6.87 4.92 42.97
CA TYR A 405 -6.15 6.17 42.70
C TYR A 405 -6.82 6.99 41.59
N LEU A 406 -7.28 6.33 40.52
CA LEU A 406 -8.06 6.95 39.44
C LEU A 406 -9.38 7.55 39.96
N GLN A 407 -10.05 6.85 40.86
CA GLN A 407 -11.28 7.34 41.50
C GLN A 407 -11.01 8.56 42.38
N ALA A 408 -10.06 8.49 43.31
CA ALA A 408 -9.71 9.62 44.18
C ALA A 408 -9.24 10.86 43.39
N PHE A 409 -8.49 10.67 42.31
CA PHE A 409 -8.07 11.75 41.41
C PHE A 409 -9.26 12.41 40.67
N THR A 410 -10.25 11.60 40.27
CA THR A 410 -11.47 12.10 39.61
C THR A 410 -12.35 12.88 40.59
N GLU A 411 -12.51 12.38 41.82
CA GLU A 411 -13.25 13.05 42.90
C GLU A 411 -12.60 14.38 43.30
N ALA A 412 -11.25 14.45 43.40
CA ALA A 412 -10.53 15.69 43.67
C ALA A 412 -10.67 16.74 42.55
N LEU A 413 -10.68 16.31 41.28
CA LEU A 413 -10.94 17.18 40.13
C LEU A 413 -12.38 17.74 40.14
N GLN A 414 -13.37 16.91 40.46
CA GLN A 414 -14.77 17.35 40.58
C GLN A 414 -14.99 18.29 41.77
N ALA A 415 -14.23 18.13 42.85
CA ALA A 415 -14.24 19.01 44.02
C ALA A 415 -13.46 20.32 43.85
N GLY A 416 -12.72 20.50 42.74
CA GLY A 416 -11.88 21.68 42.48
C GLY A 416 -10.64 21.78 43.39
N GLN A 417 -10.24 20.70 44.06
CA GLN A 417 -9.13 20.66 45.01
C GLN A 417 -7.84 20.18 44.34
N THR A 418 -7.12 21.10 43.70
CA THR A 418 -5.90 20.78 42.91
C THR A 418 -4.58 21.00 43.65
N GLU A 419 -4.59 21.60 44.84
CA GLU A 419 -3.37 21.79 45.63
C GLU A 419 -2.99 20.52 46.41
N GLY A 420 -1.78 19.99 46.16
CA GLY A 420 -1.19 18.87 46.90
C GLY A 420 -1.00 17.56 46.13
N LEU A 421 -1.45 17.46 44.87
CA LEU A 421 -1.26 16.25 44.06
C LEU A 421 0.18 16.13 43.52
N PRO A 422 0.86 14.99 43.71
CA PRO A 422 2.24 14.80 43.27
C PRO A 422 2.35 14.61 41.75
N ALA A 423 3.49 15.01 41.23
CA ALA A 423 3.73 15.22 39.81
C ALA A 423 4.60 14.07 39.23
N ILE A 424 4.28 13.46 38.07
CA ILE A 424 5.11 12.39 37.45
C ILE A 424 5.18 12.50 35.91
N CYS A 425 6.36 12.76 35.31
CA CYS A 425 6.75 12.55 33.90
C CYS A 425 8.31 12.53 33.75
N PRO A 426 8.89 11.91 32.71
CA PRO A 426 10.35 11.70 32.58
C PRO A 426 11.10 12.85 31.87
N PRO A 427 12.40 13.08 32.15
CA PRO A 427 13.17 14.16 31.54
C PRO A 427 13.81 13.80 30.18
N ARG A 428 13.56 14.66 29.18
CA ARG A 428 14.31 14.85 27.93
C ARG A 428 14.51 13.61 27.03
N THR A 429 13.61 13.45 26.06
CA THR A 429 14.00 13.15 24.67
C THR A 429 13.61 14.31 23.75
N PRO A 430 14.53 14.86 22.94
CA PRO A 430 14.18 15.86 21.94
C PRO A 430 13.63 15.15 20.70
N HIS A 431 12.35 14.75 20.75
CA HIS A 431 11.65 14.33 19.54
C HIS A 431 11.22 15.58 18.76
N PRO A 432 11.55 15.69 17.45
CA PRO A 432 11.10 16.80 16.64
C PRO A 432 9.58 16.74 16.46
N LEU A 433 8.91 17.87 16.64
CA LEU A 433 7.50 18.04 16.34
C LEU A 433 7.28 17.85 14.83
N TYR A 434 6.39 16.94 14.45
CA TYR A 434 6.19 16.51 13.06
C TYR A 434 5.68 17.65 12.15
N PRO A 435 6.32 17.91 10.99
CA PRO A 435 5.74 18.73 9.93
C PRO A 435 4.57 18.01 9.26
N VAL A 436 3.36 18.48 9.56
CA VAL A 436 2.11 18.02 8.95
C VAL A 436 2.07 18.45 7.47
N GLY A 437 1.78 17.50 6.58
CA GLY A 437 1.25 17.81 5.26
C GLY A 437 -0.21 18.23 5.40
N ASP A 438 -0.47 19.53 5.56
CA ASP A 438 -1.79 20.09 5.89
C ASP A 438 -2.89 19.82 4.83
N GLY A 439 -2.50 19.29 3.66
CA GLY A 439 -3.39 18.98 2.57
C GLY A 439 -4.03 20.22 1.96
N ARG A 440 -3.44 21.42 2.10
CA ARG A 440 -4.01 22.68 1.59
C ARG A 440 -3.07 23.42 0.63
N GLY A 441 -2.10 22.70 0.06
CA GLY A 441 -1.17 23.25 -0.92
C GLY A 441 -0.21 24.30 -0.35
N LYS A 442 -0.12 24.46 0.98
CA LYS A 442 0.90 25.28 1.64
C LYS A 442 2.05 24.34 2.01
N GLY A 443 3.23 24.59 1.43
CA GLY A 443 4.41 23.76 1.68
C GLY A 443 4.75 23.66 3.18
N TYR A 444 5.38 22.54 3.56
CA TYR A 444 5.69 22.13 4.94
C TYR A 444 5.78 23.28 5.95
N ALA A 445 4.69 23.51 6.68
CA ALA A 445 4.66 24.51 7.72
C ALA A 445 5.51 24.04 8.90
N TYR A 446 6.70 24.64 9.07
CA TYR A 446 7.44 24.52 10.31
C TYR A 446 6.58 25.08 11.44
N LYS A 447 6.13 24.20 12.33
CA LYS A 447 5.60 24.61 13.63
C LYS A 447 6.79 25.17 14.42
N GLU A 448 6.70 26.43 14.88
CA GLU A 448 7.67 26.91 15.87
C GLU A 448 7.68 25.94 17.06
N PRO A 449 8.84 25.64 17.66
CA PRO A 449 8.90 24.76 18.81
C PRO A 449 8.04 25.33 19.93
N ASN A 450 6.99 24.59 20.30
CA ASN A 450 6.06 25.01 21.34
C ASN A 450 6.85 25.36 22.62
N PRO A 451 6.82 26.62 23.11
CA PRO A 451 7.59 27.02 24.27
C PRO A 451 7.14 26.33 25.57
N ASP A 452 5.99 25.64 25.56
CA ASP A 452 5.57 24.77 26.66
C ASP A 452 5.67 23.27 26.29
N PRO A 453 6.74 22.56 26.70
CA PRO A 453 6.93 21.13 26.43
C PRO A 453 6.06 20.20 27.31
N ARG A 454 5.07 20.72 28.06
CA ARG A 454 4.16 19.91 28.90
C ARG A 454 2.98 19.29 28.14
N ALA A 455 2.97 19.38 26.80
CA ALA A 455 1.87 18.93 25.95
C ALA A 455 2.34 17.99 24.83
N ASP A 456 2.73 16.76 25.18
CA ASP A 456 2.54 15.61 24.28
C ASP A 456 2.67 14.24 24.99
N LEU A 457 2.20 13.19 24.30
CA LEU A 457 2.01 11.79 24.73
C LEU A 457 0.94 11.50 25.80
N SER A 458 -0.13 10.85 25.36
CA SER A 458 -1.03 10.03 26.18
C SER A 458 -0.94 8.57 25.74
N LEU A 459 -0.32 7.72 26.56
CA LEU A 459 -0.54 6.27 26.52
C LEU A 459 -1.71 5.92 27.44
N ARG A 460 -2.70 5.18 26.94
CA ARG A 460 -3.69 4.49 27.78
C ARG A 460 -3.87 3.06 27.31
N SER A 461 -4.03 2.16 28.29
CA SER A 461 -4.25 0.73 28.07
C SER A 461 -5.69 0.44 27.65
N PRO A 462 -5.93 -0.31 26.55
CA PRO A 462 -7.16 -1.02 26.26
C PRO A 462 -6.98 -2.54 26.39
N THR A 463 -5.96 -3.03 27.12
CA THR A 463 -5.53 -4.44 27.07
C THR A 463 -6.59 -5.44 27.51
N GLU A 464 -7.53 -5.05 28.38
CA GLU A 464 -8.66 -5.88 28.81
C GLU A 464 -9.71 -6.12 27.70
N HIS A 465 -9.64 -5.37 26.59
CA HIS A 465 -10.60 -5.42 25.48
C HIS A 465 -9.94 -5.71 24.12
N LEU A 466 -8.62 -5.83 24.08
CA LEU A 466 -7.87 -6.19 22.87
C LEU A 466 -8.08 -7.67 22.54
N ARG A 467 -8.60 -7.97 21.35
CA ARG A 467 -8.83 -9.34 20.87
C ARG A 467 -8.28 -9.52 19.47
N LEU A 468 -7.85 -10.74 19.15
CA LEU A 468 -7.61 -11.13 17.77
C LEU A 468 -8.96 -11.24 17.05
N GLN A 469 -9.24 -10.28 16.17
CA GLN A 469 -10.51 -10.17 15.46
C GLN A 469 -10.33 -9.46 14.11
N HIS A 470 -11.40 -9.48 13.32
CA HIS A 470 -11.49 -8.69 12.08
C HIS A 470 -11.68 -7.22 12.40
N VAL A 471 -10.98 -6.37 11.66
CA VAL A 471 -11.15 -4.91 11.68
C VAL A 471 -12.30 -4.59 10.75
N MET A 472 -13.53 -4.56 11.28
CA MET A 472 -14.77 -4.48 10.50
C MET A 472 -15.08 -3.07 9.92
N ASP A 473 -14.04 -2.25 9.72
CA ASP A 473 -14.13 -0.92 9.12
C ASP A 473 -14.18 -1.01 7.59
N VAL A 474 -15.40 -0.97 7.05
CA VAL A 474 -15.66 -0.99 5.60
C VAL A 474 -14.93 0.17 4.92
N SER A 475 -14.00 -0.16 4.03
CA SER A 475 -13.08 0.79 3.38
C SER A 475 -12.68 0.33 1.98
N TYR A 476 -11.79 1.06 1.32
CA TYR A 476 -11.14 0.59 0.09
C TYR A 476 -10.47 -0.77 0.21
N ILE A 477 -9.93 -1.13 1.40
CA ILE A 477 -9.37 -2.47 1.66
C ILE A 477 -10.43 -3.55 1.42
N THR A 478 -11.69 -3.26 1.76
CA THR A 478 -12.82 -4.19 1.71
C THR A 478 -13.25 -4.57 0.31
N VAL A 479 -13.16 -3.64 -0.65
CA VAL A 479 -13.60 -3.82 -2.03
C VAL A 479 -12.44 -3.99 -3.03
N LEU A 480 -11.19 -3.85 -2.60
CA LEU A 480 -10.03 -4.03 -3.46
C LEU A 480 -9.96 -5.42 -4.12
N PRO A 481 -10.31 -6.56 -3.47
CA PRO A 481 -10.32 -7.86 -4.14
C PRO A 481 -11.29 -7.94 -5.32
N LEU A 482 -12.43 -7.22 -5.28
CA LEU A 482 -13.35 -7.10 -6.41
C LEU A 482 -12.72 -6.26 -7.54
N GLY A 483 -12.09 -5.13 -7.20
CA GLY A 483 -11.39 -4.30 -8.19
C GLY A 483 -10.19 -5.00 -8.87
N LEU A 484 -9.60 -5.99 -8.20
CA LEU A 484 -8.51 -6.83 -8.72
C LEU A 484 -8.99 -8.19 -9.29
N MET A 485 -10.30 -8.41 -9.41
CA MET A 485 -10.94 -9.63 -9.94
C MET A 485 -10.48 -10.93 -9.26
N LEU A 486 -10.51 -10.96 -7.93
CA LEU A 486 -10.01 -12.08 -7.12
C LEU A 486 -11.11 -13.02 -6.59
N TYR A 487 -12.38 -12.66 -6.74
CA TYR A 487 -13.52 -13.56 -6.53
C TYR A 487 -13.85 -14.31 -7.82
N ASP A 488 -14.42 -15.51 -7.68
CA ASP A 488 -15.00 -16.23 -8.81
C ASP A 488 -16.32 -15.55 -9.25
N ALA A 489 -16.59 -15.52 -10.56
CA ALA A 489 -17.74 -14.81 -11.13
C ALA A 489 -19.12 -15.34 -10.66
N ALA A 490 -19.18 -16.59 -10.19
CA ALA A 490 -20.38 -17.23 -9.65
C ALA A 490 -20.37 -17.37 -8.11
N ALA A 491 -19.33 -16.89 -7.43
CA ALA A 491 -19.20 -17.02 -5.98
C ALA A 491 -20.09 -16.02 -5.21
N PRO A 492 -20.68 -16.44 -4.06
CA PRO A 492 -21.51 -15.56 -3.24
C PRO A 492 -20.73 -14.38 -2.64
N GLU A 493 -19.41 -14.48 -2.53
CA GLU A 493 -18.51 -13.39 -2.13
C GLU A 493 -18.62 -12.19 -3.09
N LEU A 494 -18.73 -12.43 -4.40
CA LEU A 494 -18.92 -11.38 -5.40
C LEU A 494 -20.30 -10.72 -5.24
N ALA A 495 -21.36 -11.51 -5.09
CA ALA A 495 -22.72 -11.00 -4.84
C ALA A 495 -22.78 -10.07 -3.61
N GLN A 496 -22.13 -10.47 -2.52
CA GLN A 496 -22.05 -9.72 -1.28
C GLN A 496 -21.20 -8.43 -1.39
N ALA A 497 -20.12 -8.46 -2.17
CA ALA A 497 -19.31 -7.28 -2.46
C ALA A 497 -20.06 -6.26 -3.36
N LEU A 498 -20.86 -6.74 -4.31
CA LEU A 498 -21.75 -5.88 -5.11
C LEU A 498 -22.87 -5.27 -4.25
N ASN A 499 -23.48 -6.05 -3.35
CA ASN A 499 -24.45 -5.54 -2.34
C ASN A 499 -23.84 -4.44 -1.46
N LEU A 500 -22.56 -4.56 -1.10
CA LEU A 500 -21.83 -3.55 -0.31
C LEU A 500 -21.48 -2.29 -1.13
N LEU A 501 -21.09 -2.45 -2.39
CA LEU A 501 -20.77 -1.34 -3.30
C LEU A 501 -21.98 -0.47 -3.65
N GLU A 502 -23.19 -1.04 -3.69
CA GLU A 502 -24.43 -0.29 -3.95
C GLU A 502 -24.88 0.58 -2.77
N ASP A 503 -24.39 0.30 -1.56
CA ASP A 503 -24.90 0.90 -0.33
C ASP A 503 -24.35 2.29 -0.04
N SER A 504 -25.26 3.28 -0.04
CA SER A 504 -24.98 4.68 0.28
C SER A 504 -24.63 4.93 1.74
N ALA A 505 -25.01 4.03 2.66
CA ALA A 505 -24.62 4.06 4.07
C ALA A 505 -23.13 3.73 4.27
N HIS A 506 -22.49 3.08 3.27
CA HIS A 506 -21.08 2.70 3.26
C HIS A 506 -20.30 3.50 2.20
N LEU A 507 -19.77 2.85 1.17
CA LEU A 507 -18.81 3.48 0.26
C LEU A 507 -19.47 4.33 -0.84
N TRP A 508 -20.73 4.08 -1.20
CA TRP A 508 -21.37 4.75 -2.33
C TRP A 508 -21.67 6.24 -2.06
N SER A 509 -21.17 7.13 -2.92
CA SER A 509 -21.56 8.54 -2.97
C SER A 509 -21.98 8.96 -4.40
N PRO A 510 -22.66 10.12 -4.57
CA PRO A 510 -22.92 10.70 -5.89
C PRO A 510 -21.67 11.04 -6.71
N HIS A 511 -20.48 11.02 -6.09
CA HIS A 511 -19.22 11.50 -6.66
C HIS A 511 -18.19 10.37 -6.92
N GLY A 512 -18.53 9.14 -6.56
CA GLY A 512 -17.60 7.99 -6.53
C GLY A 512 -17.62 7.26 -5.19
N LEU A 513 -16.72 6.28 -5.02
CA LEU A 513 -16.57 5.51 -3.79
C LEU A 513 -15.69 6.24 -2.78
N ARG A 514 -16.18 6.34 -1.53
CA ARG A 514 -15.45 6.84 -0.36
C ARG A 514 -14.30 5.91 0.03
N SER A 515 -13.20 6.46 0.53
CA SER A 515 -12.08 5.67 1.08
C SER A 515 -12.43 4.89 2.34
N LEU A 516 -13.36 5.43 3.16
CA LEU A 516 -13.83 4.83 4.39
C LEU A 516 -15.35 5.06 4.55
N SER A 517 -16.06 4.05 5.05
CA SER A 517 -17.49 4.07 5.34
C SER A 517 -17.85 5.13 6.39
N PRO A 518 -18.95 5.91 6.21
CA PRO A 518 -19.49 6.80 7.23
C PRO A 518 -19.87 6.13 8.55
N GLN A 519 -20.02 4.79 8.58
CA GLN A 519 -20.26 4.01 9.81
C GLN A 519 -18.98 3.71 10.60
N ALA A 520 -17.79 3.89 10.01
CA ALA A 520 -16.53 3.59 10.68
C ALA A 520 -16.17 4.69 11.70
N PRO A 521 -15.68 4.36 12.91
CA PRO A 521 -15.33 5.38 13.92
C PRO A 521 -14.31 6.40 13.43
N LEU A 522 -13.38 6.00 12.55
CA LEU A 522 -12.34 6.87 12.01
C LEU A 522 -12.80 7.75 10.83
N TYR A 523 -14.06 7.71 10.42
CA TYR A 523 -14.57 8.50 9.29
C TYR A 523 -14.45 10.02 9.52
N ARG A 524 -13.70 10.67 8.63
CA ARG A 524 -13.30 12.09 8.67
C ARG A 524 -12.52 12.48 9.94
N VAL A 525 -11.92 11.53 10.66
CA VAL A 525 -11.10 11.77 11.85
C VAL A 525 -9.61 11.90 11.48
N GLY A 526 -9.02 13.07 11.75
CA GLY A 526 -7.58 13.30 11.59
C GLY A 526 -6.74 12.43 12.54
N ASN A 527 -5.53 12.05 12.11
CA ASN A 527 -4.72 11.07 12.86
C ASN A 527 -3.82 11.69 13.95
N ALA A 528 -3.68 13.01 13.98
CA ALA A 528 -3.01 13.80 15.03
C ALA A 528 -3.63 15.21 15.12
N PRO A 529 -3.39 15.99 16.20
CA PRO A 529 -3.92 17.35 16.33
C PRO A 529 -3.42 18.30 15.22
N GLY A 530 -4.31 18.63 14.28
CA GLY A 530 -4.02 19.46 13.11
C GLY A 530 -3.96 18.68 11.78
N ASP A 531 -3.96 17.35 11.81
CA ASP A 531 -4.07 16.52 10.61
C ASP A 531 -5.49 16.58 10.04
N ALA A 532 -5.60 16.73 8.71
CA ALA A 532 -6.83 16.45 7.98
C ALA A 532 -6.93 14.95 7.64
N PRO A 533 -8.11 14.32 7.70
CA PRO A 533 -8.32 12.92 7.31
C PRO A 533 -7.90 12.68 5.85
N TYR A 534 -7.16 11.60 5.58
CA TYR A 534 -6.58 11.34 4.26
C TYR A 534 -7.35 10.21 3.56
N TRP A 535 -7.12 8.95 3.93
CA TRP A 535 -7.85 7.78 3.43
C TRP A 535 -9.08 7.43 4.27
N ARG A 536 -9.69 8.45 4.88
CA ARG A 536 -10.75 8.33 5.89
C ARG A 536 -12.07 9.00 5.45
N GLY A 537 -12.46 8.84 4.20
CA GLY A 537 -13.71 9.38 3.65
C GLY A 537 -13.61 9.95 2.23
N PRO A 538 -12.60 10.77 1.90
CA PRO A 538 -12.42 11.35 0.56
C PRO A 538 -12.37 10.30 -0.56
N ILE A 539 -12.63 10.74 -1.79
CA ILE A 539 -12.69 9.92 -3.00
C ILE A 539 -11.36 10.00 -3.74
N TRP A 540 -10.79 8.84 -4.04
CA TRP A 540 -9.50 8.70 -4.71
C TRP A 540 -9.65 7.97 -6.04
N VAL A 541 -9.10 8.55 -7.10
CA VAL A 541 -9.37 8.09 -8.48
C VAL A 541 -8.69 6.75 -8.77
N ASN A 542 -7.50 6.46 -8.21
CA ASN A 542 -6.82 5.16 -8.33
C ASN A 542 -7.70 3.96 -7.91
N ILE A 543 -8.26 3.96 -6.69
CA ILE A 543 -9.04 2.83 -6.21
C ILE A 543 -10.40 2.76 -6.91
N ASN A 544 -11.01 3.91 -7.21
CA ASN A 544 -12.22 3.96 -8.02
C ASN A 544 -11.98 3.39 -9.44
N PHE A 545 -10.83 3.69 -10.05
CA PHE A 545 -10.40 3.12 -11.33
C PHE A 545 -10.22 1.59 -11.24
N LEU A 546 -9.62 1.06 -10.16
CA LEU A 546 -9.51 -0.38 -9.96
C LEU A 546 -10.90 -1.04 -9.79
N VAL A 547 -11.80 -0.46 -9.00
CA VAL A 547 -13.17 -1.00 -8.86
C VAL A 547 -13.92 -0.95 -10.20
N LEU A 548 -13.77 0.13 -10.97
CA LEU A 548 -14.31 0.22 -12.34
C LEU A 548 -13.73 -0.84 -13.27
N ARG A 549 -12.41 -1.11 -13.21
CA ARG A 549 -11.77 -2.21 -13.96
C ARG A 549 -12.38 -3.56 -13.59
N GLY A 550 -12.50 -3.85 -12.29
CA GLY A 550 -13.10 -5.10 -11.80
C GLY A 550 -14.54 -5.29 -12.27
N LEU A 551 -15.39 -4.27 -12.12
CA LEU A 551 -16.77 -4.29 -12.61
C LEU A 551 -16.84 -4.44 -14.14
N TYR A 552 -15.97 -3.77 -14.89
CA TYR A 552 -15.87 -3.87 -16.35
C TYR A 552 -15.47 -5.28 -16.82
N GLY A 553 -14.55 -5.93 -16.08
CA GLY A 553 -14.12 -7.30 -16.34
C GLY A 553 -15.20 -8.33 -15.98
N TYR A 554 -15.76 -8.29 -14.76
CA TYR A 554 -16.85 -9.20 -14.37
C TYR A 554 -18.13 -9.03 -15.22
N ALA A 555 -18.34 -7.87 -15.83
CA ALA A 555 -19.41 -7.66 -16.81
C ALA A 555 -19.20 -8.40 -18.16
N ARG A 556 -18.03 -9.02 -18.36
CA ARG A 556 -17.62 -9.75 -19.57
C ARG A 556 -17.24 -11.21 -19.31
N GLU A 557 -17.24 -11.64 -18.06
CA GLU A 557 -17.10 -13.05 -17.69
C GLU A 557 -18.48 -13.73 -17.67
N ASP A 558 -18.51 -15.02 -18.02
CA ASP A 558 -19.72 -15.84 -17.89
C ASP A 558 -20.04 -16.04 -16.40
N GLY A 559 -21.05 -15.33 -15.89
CA GLY A 559 -21.47 -15.45 -14.50
C GLY A 559 -22.83 -14.80 -14.19
N PRO A 560 -23.50 -15.23 -13.10
CA PRO A 560 -24.83 -14.76 -12.71
C PRO A 560 -24.90 -13.27 -12.32
N HIS A 561 -23.76 -12.57 -12.30
CA HIS A 561 -23.65 -11.18 -11.88
C HIS A 561 -23.20 -10.23 -12.99
N ALA A 562 -22.96 -10.70 -14.22
CA ALA A 562 -22.41 -9.89 -15.31
C ALA A 562 -23.25 -8.65 -15.63
N GLU A 563 -24.58 -8.78 -15.78
CA GLU A 563 -25.49 -7.64 -16.02
C GLU A 563 -25.47 -6.62 -14.87
N ARG A 564 -25.38 -7.11 -13.63
CA ARG A 564 -25.31 -6.25 -12.43
C ARG A 564 -23.98 -5.49 -12.37
N CYS A 565 -22.87 -6.17 -12.67
CA CYS A 565 -21.55 -5.55 -12.80
C CYS A 565 -21.55 -4.46 -13.88
N ALA A 566 -22.19 -4.70 -15.03
CA ALA A 566 -22.34 -3.70 -16.10
C ALA A 566 -23.16 -2.47 -15.63
N ALA A 567 -24.29 -2.69 -14.96
CA ALA A 567 -25.12 -1.61 -14.43
C ALA A 567 -24.40 -0.77 -13.36
N LEU A 568 -23.66 -1.43 -12.46
CA LEU A 568 -22.84 -0.78 -11.44
C LEU A 568 -21.65 -0.01 -12.02
N TYR A 569 -20.97 -0.60 -13.00
CA TYR A 569 -19.92 0.06 -13.77
C TYR A 569 -20.42 1.38 -14.36
N GLU A 570 -21.54 1.35 -15.11
CA GLU A 570 -22.10 2.55 -15.72
C GLU A 570 -22.54 3.60 -14.69
N LYS A 571 -23.06 3.17 -13.54
CA LYS A 571 -23.47 4.07 -12.45
C LYS A 571 -22.24 4.75 -11.83
N LEU A 572 -21.19 3.98 -11.50
CA LEU A 572 -19.99 4.49 -10.85
C LEU A 572 -19.14 5.34 -11.81
N ARG A 573 -19.02 4.92 -13.07
CA ARG A 573 -18.30 5.65 -14.12
C ARG A 573 -18.88 7.04 -14.30
N ARG A 574 -20.20 7.17 -14.45
CA ARG A 574 -20.86 8.47 -14.59
C ARG A 574 -20.65 9.38 -13.36
N ALA A 575 -20.73 8.84 -12.15
CA ALA A 575 -20.48 9.59 -10.91
C ALA A 575 -19.03 10.14 -10.82
N LEU A 576 -18.05 9.29 -11.11
CA LEU A 576 -16.63 9.64 -11.07
C LEU A 576 -16.25 10.61 -12.20
N VAL A 577 -16.67 10.33 -13.43
CA VAL A 577 -16.41 11.20 -14.59
C VAL A 577 -17.05 12.56 -14.40
N GLY A 578 -18.33 12.64 -14.02
CA GLY A 578 -19.00 13.92 -13.77
C GLY A 578 -18.31 14.75 -12.68
N THR A 579 -17.78 14.10 -11.64
CA THR A 579 -17.05 14.78 -10.56
C THR A 579 -15.69 15.29 -11.00
N VAL A 580 -14.86 14.44 -11.61
CA VAL A 580 -13.49 14.81 -12.00
C VAL A 580 -13.50 15.79 -13.18
N VAL A 581 -14.37 15.60 -14.17
CA VAL A 581 -14.51 16.50 -15.33
C VAL A 581 -15.15 17.82 -14.91
N GLY A 582 -16.22 17.80 -14.12
CA GLY A 582 -16.83 19.05 -13.61
C GLY A 582 -15.86 19.87 -12.76
N SER A 583 -15.12 19.22 -11.85
CA SER A 583 -14.06 19.89 -11.08
C SER A 583 -12.94 20.44 -11.96
N PHE A 584 -12.60 19.77 -13.08
CA PHE A 584 -11.62 20.28 -14.04
C PHE A 584 -12.17 21.46 -14.86
N GLU A 585 -13.44 21.44 -15.27
CA GLU A 585 -14.10 22.55 -15.97
C GLU A 585 -14.24 23.79 -15.07
N ASP A 586 -14.57 23.61 -13.79
CA ASP A 586 -14.71 24.69 -12.80
C ASP A 586 -13.36 25.34 -12.40
N THR A 587 -12.26 24.60 -12.39
CA THR A 587 -10.99 25.03 -11.77
C THR A 587 -9.78 25.06 -12.70
N GLY A 588 -9.83 24.36 -13.84
CA GLY A 588 -8.69 24.10 -14.71
C GLY A 588 -7.68 23.05 -14.19
N TYR A 589 -7.94 22.41 -13.04
CA TYR A 589 -7.00 21.52 -12.38
C TYR A 589 -7.55 20.12 -12.06
N PHE A 590 -6.64 19.15 -12.05
CA PHE A 590 -6.85 17.83 -11.45
C PHE A 590 -6.29 17.81 -10.03
N TYR A 591 -6.96 17.06 -9.15
CA TYR A 591 -6.68 17.00 -7.73
C TYR A 591 -6.33 15.57 -7.29
N GLU A 592 -5.65 15.48 -6.16
CA GLU A 592 -5.20 14.25 -5.51
C GLU A 592 -6.39 13.40 -5.02
N GLN A 593 -7.35 14.07 -4.39
CA GLN A 593 -8.60 13.51 -3.87
C GLN A 593 -9.78 14.49 -4.10
N TYR A 594 -11.01 14.01 -3.90
CA TYR A 594 -12.25 14.79 -4.03
C TYR A 594 -13.12 14.60 -2.77
N ASP A 595 -13.75 15.67 -2.26
CA ASP A 595 -14.63 15.60 -1.08
C ASP A 595 -15.92 14.82 -1.39
N GLU A 596 -16.29 13.89 -0.50
CA GLU A 596 -17.32 12.89 -0.78
C GLU A 596 -18.78 13.40 -0.69
N ARG A 597 -18.96 14.68 -0.37
CA ARG A 597 -20.27 15.34 -0.19
C ARG A 597 -20.54 16.41 -1.25
N SER A 598 -19.47 17.04 -1.73
CA SER A 598 -19.54 18.18 -2.65
C SER A 598 -18.88 17.93 -4.01
N GLY A 599 -18.09 16.86 -4.15
CA GLY A 599 -17.35 16.54 -5.37
C GLY A 599 -16.21 17.49 -5.69
N LYS A 600 -15.92 18.48 -4.82
CA LYS A 600 -14.84 19.44 -5.03
C LYS A 600 -13.48 18.76 -4.90
N GLY A 601 -12.58 19.07 -5.84
CA GLY A 601 -11.18 18.71 -5.73
C GLY A 601 -10.54 19.28 -4.48
N ASP A 602 -9.73 18.47 -3.82
CA ASP A 602 -9.09 18.76 -2.53
C ASP A 602 -7.63 18.28 -2.52
N ARG A 603 -6.84 18.84 -1.61
CA ARG A 603 -5.39 18.63 -1.49
C ARG A 603 -4.58 19.00 -2.72
N THR A 604 -3.62 18.15 -3.10
CA THR A 604 -2.54 18.51 -4.01
C THR A 604 -3.09 18.82 -5.41
N HIS A 605 -2.65 19.94 -5.99
CA HIS A 605 -2.91 20.30 -7.38
C HIS A 605 -1.73 21.10 -7.99
N PRO A 606 -1.49 21.06 -9.32
CA PRO A 606 -2.03 20.06 -10.24
C PRO A 606 -1.54 18.67 -9.84
N PHE A 607 -2.46 17.70 -9.82
CA PHE A 607 -2.18 16.30 -9.54
C PHE A 607 -2.69 15.48 -10.72
N THR A 608 -1.80 15.26 -11.68
CA THR A 608 -2.00 14.29 -12.77
C THR A 608 -1.11 13.07 -12.54
N GLY A 609 -1.06 12.63 -11.28
CA GLY A 609 -0.59 11.31 -10.90
C GLY A 609 -1.64 10.26 -11.26
N TRP A 610 -2.08 9.44 -10.29
CA TRP A 610 -3.16 8.47 -10.55
C TRP A 610 -4.45 9.09 -11.09
N THR A 611 -4.74 10.37 -10.81
CA THR A 611 -5.95 11.05 -11.32
C THR A 611 -5.96 11.11 -12.86
N ALA A 612 -4.80 10.97 -13.51
CA ALA A 612 -4.71 10.82 -14.97
C ALA A 612 -5.44 9.56 -15.51
N THR A 613 -5.68 8.54 -14.68
CA THR A 613 -6.49 7.36 -15.04
C THR A 613 -7.95 7.71 -15.37
N ILE A 614 -8.42 8.93 -15.08
CA ILE A 614 -9.70 9.42 -15.60
C ILE A 614 -9.77 9.39 -17.14
N ALA A 615 -8.63 9.55 -17.84
CA ALA A 615 -8.57 9.40 -19.29
C ALA A 615 -8.96 7.97 -19.73
N ASN A 616 -8.46 6.94 -19.03
CA ASN A 616 -8.85 5.54 -19.23
C ASN A 616 -10.33 5.30 -18.93
N VAL A 617 -10.85 5.91 -17.85
CA VAL A 617 -12.26 5.79 -17.48
C VAL A 617 -13.17 6.41 -18.54
N ILE A 618 -12.83 7.61 -19.02
CA ILE A 618 -13.55 8.30 -20.10
C ILE A 618 -13.55 7.47 -21.39
N LEU A 619 -12.41 6.89 -21.76
CA LEU A 619 -12.23 6.12 -22.99
C LEU A 619 -12.63 4.63 -22.88
N GLU A 620 -13.06 4.17 -21.70
CA GLU A 620 -13.42 2.77 -21.40
C GLU A 620 -12.27 1.76 -21.64
N ARG A 621 -11.03 2.16 -21.31
CA ARG A 621 -9.80 1.45 -21.63
C ARG A 621 -9.16 0.83 -20.38
N TYR A 622 -9.52 -0.44 -20.09
CA TYR A 622 -9.17 -1.14 -18.85
C TYR A 622 -8.31 -2.41 -18.97
N PHE A 623 -8.06 -2.90 -20.20
CA PHE A 623 -7.35 -4.15 -20.56
C PHE A 623 -7.78 -5.40 -19.77
#